data_AF-A0A497I747-F1
#
_entry.id   AF-A0A497I747-F1
#
_cell.length_a   1.000
_cell.length_b   1.000
_cell.length_c   1.000
_cell.angle_alpha   90.00
_cell.angle_beta   90.00
_cell.angle_gamma   90.00
#
_symmetry.space_group_name_H-M   'P 1'
#
loop_
_entity.id
_entity.type
_entity.pdbx_description
1 polymer ?
#
loop_
_entity_poly.entity_id
_entity_poly.type
_entity_poly.pdbx_seq_one_letter_code
_entity_poly.pdbx_strand_id
1 'polypeptide(L)'
;FENIRDGEIEALADVLKFTLGAIRENVGDPPYNLMLHTAPSDGKPYEYFHWHIEIMPKLTRIAGFEWGTGFYINPTPPELAARILRGEE
;
A
#
# COMPACT_ATOMS: atom_id res chain seq x y z
N PHE A 1 -9.29 12.40 1.40
CA PHE A 1 -9.81 11.67 0.23
C PHE A 1 -10.98 12.41 -0.41
N GLU A 2 -12.07 12.66 0.32
CA GLU A 2 -13.28 13.33 -0.23
C GLU A 2 -13.06 14.73 -0.82
N ASN A 3 -12.00 15.43 -0.38
CA ASN A 3 -11.64 16.76 -0.85
C ASN A 3 -10.55 16.76 -1.94
N ILE A 4 -10.24 15.61 -2.55
CA ILE A 4 -9.26 15.52 -3.65
C ILE A 4 -9.77 16.27 -4.88
N ARG A 5 -8.89 17.02 -5.55
CA ARG A 5 -9.22 17.79 -6.76
C ARG A 5 -9.01 16.96 -8.02
N ASP A 6 -9.69 17.31 -9.11
CA ASP A 6 -9.63 16.55 -10.38
C ASP A 6 -8.19 16.26 -10.87
N GLY A 7 -7.31 17.26 -10.88
CA GLY A 7 -5.90 17.06 -11.28
C GLY A 7 -5.11 16.15 -10.32
N GLU A 8 -5.51 16.08 -9.04
CA GLU A 8 -4.91 15.14 -8.08
C GLU A 8 -5.45 13.72 -8.27
N ILE A 9 -6.67 13.57 -8.78
CA ILE A 9 -7.24 12.26 -9.16
C ILE A 9 -6.48 11.68 -10.35
N GLU A 10 -6.17 12.49 -11.36
CA GLU A 10 -5.37 12.06 -12.52
C GLU A 10 -3.96 11.62 -12.09
N ALA A 11 -3.28 12.45 -11.28
CA ALA A 11 -1.97 12.12 -10.75
C ALA A 11 -1.99 10.84 -9.88
N LEU A 12 -3.04 10.65 -9.07
CA LEU A 12 -3.23 9.44 -8.28
C LEU A 12 -3.41 8.21 -9.18
N ALA A 13 -4.20 8.32 -10.25
CA ALA A 13 -4.41 7.23 -11.19
C ALA A 13 -3.10 6.80 -11.87
N ASP A 14 -2.26 7.75 -12.26
CA ASP A 14 -0.95 7.48 -12.84
C ASP A 14 -0.02 6.76 -11.85
N VAL A 15 0.11 7.28 -10.62
CA VAL A 15 0.94 6.66 -9.58
C VAL A 15 0.42 5.27 -9.19
N LEU A 16 -0.90 5.10 -9.09
CA LEU A 16 -1.49 3.81 -8.75
C LEU A 16 -1.25 2.77 -9.86
N LYS A 17 -1.44 3.17 -11.12
CA LYS A 17 -1.18 2.31 -12.28
C LYS A 17 0.29 1.92 -12.37
N PHE A 18 1.19 2.88 -12.18
CA PHE A 18 2.64 2.62 -12.11
C PHE A 18 2.97 1.62 -10.99
N THR A 19 2.45 1.86 -9.78
CA THR A 19 2.75 1.01 -8.61
C THR A 19 2.25 -0.42 -8.79
N LEU A 20 1.03 -0.60 -9.30
CA LEU A 20 0.47 -1.93 -9.59
C LEU A 20 1.21 -2.62 -10.74
N GLY A 21 1.63 -1.86 -11.76
CA GLY A 21 2.49 -2.37 -12.84
C GLY A 21 3.84 -2.87 -12.32
N ALA A 22 4.51 -2.09 -11.46
CA ALA A 22 5.76 -2.48 -10.83
C ALA A 22 5.63 -3.74 -9.96
N ILE A 23 4.53 -3.88 -9.21
CA ILE A 23 4.24 -5.11 -8.45
C ILE A 23 4.07 -6.30 -9.41
N ARG A 24 3.33 -6.12 -10.50
CA ARG A 24 3.10 -7.17 -11.49
C ARG A 24 4.40 -7.63 -12.15
N GLU A 25 5.22 -6.69 -12.60
CA GLU A 25 6.45 -6.97 -13.36
C GLU A 25 7.58 -7.50 -12.47
N ASN A 26 7.78 -6.92 -11.29
CA ASN A 26 8.96 -7.19 -10.46
C ASN A 26 8.70 -8.17 -9.30
N VAL A 27 7.42 -8.45 -8.99
CA VAL A 27 7.05 -9.30 -7.83
C VAL A 27 6.21 -10.52 -8.24
N GLY A 28 6.08 -10.78 -9.55
CA GLY A 28 5.48 -12.01 -10.07
C GLY A 28 3.94 -12.03 -10.07
N ASP A 29 3.31 -10.85 -10.21
CA ASP A 29 1.85 -10.68 -10.32
C ASP A 29 1.01 -11.36 -9.22
N PRO A 30 1.33 -11.14 -7.93
CA PRO A 30 0.61 -11.76 -6.83
C PRO A 30 -0.80 -11.15 -6.68
N PRO A 31 -1.78 -11.91 -6.15
CA PRO A 31 -3.02 -11.31 -5.68
C PRO A 31 -2.71 -10.30 -4.56
N TYR A 32 -3.40 -9.17 -4.55
CA TYR A 32 -3.20 -8.11 -3.56
C TYR A 32 -4.52 -7.62 -2.97
N ASN A 33 -4.45 -7.00 -1.81
CA ASN A 33 -5.51 -6.15 -1.28
C ASN A 33 -5.12 -4.67 -1.47
N LEU A 34 -6.11 -3.80 -1.67
CA LEU A 34 -5.94 -2.35 -1.71
C LEU A 34 -6.88 -1.74 -0.66
N MET A 35 -6.34 -0.98 0.28
CA MET A 35 -7.12 -0.29 1.30
C MET A 35 -6.93 1.22 1.21
N LEU A 36 -8.03 1.95 1.38
CA LEU A 36 -8.01 3.39 1.60
C LEU A 36 -8.06 3.65 3.10
N HIS A 37 -7.05 4.33 3.62
CA HIS A 37 -7.01 4.84 4.98
C HIS A 37 -7.40 6.30 4.95
N THR A 38 -8.58 6.64 5.46
CA THR A 38 -9.09 8.02 5.54
C THR A 38 -9.53 8.34 6.96
N ALA A 39 -9.65 9.63 7.28
CA ALA A 39 -10.14 10.08 8.57
C ALA A 39 -11.58 9.57 8.83
N PRO A 40 -11.98 9.38 10.10
CA PRO A 40 -13.36 9.08 10.46
C PRO A 40 -14.35 10.08 9.85
N SER A 41 -15.53 9.60 9.44
CA SER A 41 -16.58 10.45 8.87
C SER A 41 -17.39 11.23 9.91
N ASP A 42 -16.81 11.54 11.08
CA ASP A 42 -17.48 12.27 12.17
C ASP A 42 -17.36 13.80 12.05
N GLY A 43 -16.75 14.29 10.97
CA GLY A 43 -16.62 15.72 10.64
C GLY A 43 -15.60 16.47 11.48
N LYS A 44 -14.83 15.79 12.34
CA LYS A 44 -13.79 16.44 13.14
C LYS A 44 -12.49 16.63 12.36
N PRO A 45 -11.72 17.69 12.66
CA PRO A 45 -10.39 17.84 12.09
C PRO A 45 -9.40 16.87 12.78
N TYR A 46 -8.63 16.15 11.97
CA TYR A 46 -7.56 15.26 12.40
C TYR A 46 -6.22 15.74 11.83
N GLU A 47 -5.64 16.80 12.41
CA GLU A 47 -4.43 17.47 11.88
C GLU A 47 -3.19 16.55 11.79
N TYR A 48 -3.14 15.51 12.62
CA TYR A 48 -2.05 14.52 12.63
C TYR A 48 -2.25 13.37 11.65
N PHE A 49 -3.34 13.37 10.87
CA PHE A 49 -3.67 12.29 9.94
C PHE A 49 -3.65 12.77 8.49
N HIS A 50 -2.92 12.04 7.65
CA HIS A 50 -2.97 12.18 6.20
C HIS A 50 -3.50 10.88 5.60
N TRP A 51 -4.60 10.98 4.85
CA TRP A 51 -5.13 9.83 4.13
C TRP A 51 -4.11 9.25 3.15
N HIS A 52 -4.11 7.94 2.96
CA HIS A 52 -3.22 7.25 2.03
C HIS A 52 -3.87 5.95 1.56
N ILE A 53 -3.30 5.36 0.50
CA ILE A 53 -3.66 4.04 0.02
C ILE A 53 -2.54 3.08 0.42
N GLU A 54 -2.92 1.93 0.97
CA GLU A 54 -2.01 0.83 1.24
C GLU A 54 -2.32 -0.34 0.31
N ILE A 55 -1.28 -0.89 -0.32
CA ILE A 55 -1.36 -2.05 -1.21
C ILE A 55 -0.58 -3.18 -0.55
N MET A 56 -1.25 -4.32 -0.31
CA MET A 56 -0.66 -5.49 0.34
C MET A 56 -0.65 -6.70 -0.62
N PRO A 57 0.47 -6.94 -1.33
CA PRO A 57 0.68 -8.18 -2.08
C PRO A 57 0.68 -9.40 -1.15
N LYS A 58 -0.06 -10.45 -1.51
CA LYS A 58 -0.13 -11.70 -0.72
C LYS A 58 1.00 -12.64 -1.13
N LEU A 59 2.15 -12.50 -0.49
CA LEU A 59 3.36 -13.29 -0.77
C LEU A 59 3.53 -14.50 0.15
N THR A 60 3.00 -14.43 1.36
CA THR A 60 3.12 -15.46 2.38
C THR A 60 1.77 -15.76 3.02
N ARG A 61 1.66 -16.92 3.67
CA ARG A 61 0.51 -17.25 4.52
C ARG A 61 0.82 -16.83 5.94
N ILE A 62 -0.16 -16.20 6.58
CA ILE A 62 -0.12 -15.87 8.01
C ILE A 62 -0.05 -17.17 8.81
N ALA A 63 0.91 -17.29 9.73
CA ALA A 63 1.10 -18.46 10.57
C ALA A 63 0.55 -18.24 12.00
N GLY A 64 0.77 -19.22 12.88
CA GLY A 64 0.23 -19.19 14.24
C GLY A 64 0.79 -18.07 15.13
N PHE A 65 2.01 -17.60 14.85
CA PHE A 65 2.62 -16.49 15.59
C PHE A 65 1.89 -15.17 15.32
N GLU A 66 1.69 -14.82 14.04
CA GLU A 66 1.03 -13.57 13.67
C GLU A 66 -0.42 -13.57 14.14
N TRP A 67 -1.14 -14.70 14.00
CA TRP A 67 -2.50 -14.85 14.55
C TRP A 67 -2.54 -14.73 16.07
N GLY A 68 -1.58 -15.34 16.78
CA GLY A 68 -1.58 -15.36 18.24
C GLY A 68 -1.16 -14.04 18.89
N THR A 69 -0.37 -13.23 18.19
CA THR A 69 0.26 -12.03 18.77
C THR A 69 -0.17 -10.72 18.13
N GLY A 70 -0.66 -10.75 16.88
CA GLY A 70 -0.91 -9.55 16.07
C GLY A 70 0.37 -8.89 15.53
N PHE A 71 1.56 -9.43 15.80
CA PHE A 71 2.81 -8.97 15.21
C PHE A 71 3.07 -9.66 13.87
N TYR A 72 3.53 -8.89 12.90
CA TYR A 72 3.92 -9.39 11.58
C TYR A 72 5.43 -9.47 11.46
N ILE A 73 5.91 -10.55 10.84
CA ILE A 73 7.32 -10.70 10.47
C ILE A 73 7.44 -10.27 9.01
N ASN A 74 8.15 -9.18 8.75
CA ASN A 74 8.51 -8.78 7.40
C ASN A 74 9.94 -9.24 7.07
N PRO A 75 10.13 -10.28 6.24
CA PRO A 75 11.47 -10.77 5.90
C PRO A 75 12.21 -9.85 4.92
N THR A 76 11.51 -8.91 4.27
CA THR A 76 12.08 -8.01 3.26
C THR A 76 12.15 -6.59 3.81
N PRO A 77 13.36 -6.04 4.01
CA PRO A 77 13.51 -4.63 4.39
C PRO A 77 12.89 -3.69 3.34
N PRO A 78 12.31 -2.56 3.75
CA PRO A 78 11.69 -1.61 2.83
C PRO A 78 12.68 -1.06 1.79
N GLU A 79 13.97 -0.94 2.12
CA GLU A 79 15.02 -0.50 1.21
C GLU A 79 15.18 -1.46 0.03
N LEU A 80 15.15 -2.77 0.31
CA LEU A 80 15.21 -3.81 -0.71
C LEU A 80 13.91 -3.85 -1.52
N ALA A 81 12.75 -3.79 -0.86
CA ALA A 81 11.46 -3.75 -1.56
C ALA A 81 11.35 -2.57 -2.54
N ALA A 82 11.84 -1.39 -2.13
CA ALA A 82 11.82 -0.20 -2.97
C ALA A 82 12.73 -0.32 -4.20
N ARG A 83 13.90 -0.97 -4.05
CA ARG A 83 14.79 -1.27 -5.18
C ARG A 83 14.15 -2.24 -6.18
N ILE A 84 13.57 -3.34 -5.68
CA ILE A 84 12.84 -4.32 -6.51
C ILE A 84 11.73 -3.63 -7.30
N LEU A 85 10.91 -2.79 -6.65
CA LEU A 85 9.81 -2.08 -7.33
C LEU A 85 10.28 -1.05 -8.36
N ARG A 86 11.50 -0.52 -8.25
CA ARG A 86 12.10 0.34 -9.29
C ARG A 86 12.80 -0.45 -10.41
N GLY A 87 12.89 -1.77 -10.30
CA GLY A 87 13.65 -2.61 -11.24
C GLY A 87 15.17 -2.53 -11.04
N GLU A 88 15.63 -2.17 -9.84
CA GLU A 88 17.03 -1.95 -9.48
C GLU A 88 17.61 -3.13 -8.67
N GLU A 89 17.64 -4.35 -9.26
CA GLU A 89 18.02 -5.63 -8.60
C GLU A 89 17.27 -5.95 -7.30
#